data_AF-A0A151WPI4-F1
#
_entry.id   AF-A0A151WPI4-F1
#
_cell.length_a   1.000
_cell.length_b   1.000
_cell.length_c   1.000
_cell.angle_alpha   90.00
_cell.angle_beta   90.00
_cell.angle_gamma   90.00
#
_symmetry.space_group_name_H-M   'P 1'
#
loop_
_entity.id
_entity.type
_entity.pdbx_description
1 polymer ?
#
loop_
_entity_poly.entity_id
_entity_poly.type
_entity_poly.pdbx_seq_one_letter_code
_entity_poly.pdbx_strand_id
1 'polypeptide(L)'
;MSYVKIVIGDNRGNRIILPHTTWKAFIERRANVERLVQSTVSSSLTIQDLIVELVKIGNEYNVKISLNGTCLYMKPKTMLFMFELEHCVEHVYFELCQYTHGISEKFKYFITFLRQNCINNQCDAANILHKIYDKNSIIECELIAYALDNIVHAALYEK
;
A
#
# COMPACT_ATOMS: atom_id res chain seq x y z
N MET A 1 -7.07 -10.45 5.05
CA MET A 1 -7.33 -9.01 5.18
C MET A 1 -6.46 -8.29 4.16
N SER A 2 -7.08 -7.61 3.20
CA SER A 2 -6.36 -6.82 2.20
C SER A 2 -5.84 -5.53 2.85
N TYR A 3 -4.68 -5.03 2.39
CA TYR A 3 -4.05 -3.84 2.95
C TYR A 3 -3.25 -3.11 1.87
N VAL A 4 -3.00 -1.82 2.10
CA VAL A 4 -2.19 -0.96 1.22
C VAL A 4 -0.79 -0.83 1.78
N LYS A 5 0.23 -0.86 0.91
CA LYS A 5 1.63 -0.64 1.27
C LYS A 5 2.21 0.49 0.45
N ILE A 6 3.00 1.33 1.09
CA ILE A 6 3.90 2.26 0.40
C ILE A 6 5.23 1.53 0.18
N VAL A 7 5.75 1.57 -1.04
CA VAL A 7 7.01 0.91 -1.41
C VAL A 7 7.92 1.94 -2.06
N ILE A 8 9.12 2.09 -1.53
CA ILE A 8 10.20 2.84 -2.18
C ILE A 8 11.11 1.81 -2.83
N GLY A 9 11.41 1.96 -4.11
CA GLY A 9 12.29 1.05 -4.84
C GLY A 9 13.37 1.77 -5.63
N ASP A 10 14.45 1.06 -5.94
CA ASP A 10 15.48 1.50 -6.87
C ASP A 10 15.38 0.77 -8.23
N ASN A 11 16.24 1.16 -9.17
CA ASN A 11 16.31 0.56 -10.50
C ASN A 11 16.98 -0.83 -10.54
N ARG A 12 17.42 -1.35 -9.39
CA ARG A 12 18.03 -2.69 -9.25
C ARG A 12 17.07 -3.70 -8.62
N GLY A 13 15.84 -3.27 -8.33
CA GLY A 13 14.82 -4.11 -7.71
C GLY A 13 14.88 -4.17 -6.20
N ASN A 14 15.76 -3.39 -5.54
CA ASN A 14 15.73 -3.26 -4.08
C ASN A 14 14.49 -2.47 -3.68
N ARG A 15 13.83 -2.89 -2.60
CA ARG A 15 12.56 -2.30 -2.15
C ARG A 15 12.51 -2.19 -0.65
N ILE A 16 12.13 -1.01 -0.16
CA ILE A 16 11.75 -0.77 1.22
C ILE A 16 10.22 -0.67 1.27
N ILE A 17 9.60 -1.58 2.03
CA ILE A 17 8.19 -1.45 2.40
C ILE A 17 8.14 -0.43 3.53
N LEU A 18 7.60 0.75 3.24
CA LEU A 18 7.50 1.85 4.19
C LEU A 18 6.11 1.84 4.83
N PRO A 19 5.98 1.63 6.14
CA PRO A 19 4.69 1.81 6.82
C PRO A 19 4.18 3.24 6.64
N HIS A 20 2.86 3.40 6.50
CA HIS A 20 2.24 4.74 6.36
C HIS A 20 2.54 5.65 7.56
N THR A 21 2.60 5.09 8.76
CA THR A 21 3.01 5.81 9.97
C THR A 21 4.45 6.32 9.89
N THR A 22 5.35 5.58 9.25
CA THR A 22 6.75 5.97 9.04
C THR A 22 6.86 7.00 7.93
N TRP A 23 6.06 6.89 6.87
CA TRP A 23 5.93 7.94 5.85
C TRP A 23 5.50 9.28 6.48
N LYS A 24 4.46 9.28 7.31
CA LYS A 24 4.01 10.50 8.01
C LYS A 24 5.09 11.09 8.90
N ALA A 25 5.75 10.27 9.71
CA ALA A 25 6.84 10.75 10.56
C ALA A 25 8.02 11.28 9.73
N PHE A 26 8.29 10.70 8.55
CA PHE A 26 9.29 11.19 7.61
C PHE A 26 8.94 12.59 7.09
N ILE A 27 7.68 12.80 6.68
CA ILE A 27 7.17 14.11 6.26
C ILE A 27 7.25 15.15 7.39
N GLU A 28 6.82 14.79 8.61
CA GLU A 28 6.87 15.68 9.78
C GLU A 28 8.31 16.11 10.13
N ARG A 29 9.30 15.28 9.79
CA ARG A 29 10.73 15.54 10.00
C ARG A 29 11.41 16.21 8.80
N ARG A 30 10.65 16.77 7.84
CA ARG A 30 11.17 17.44 6.63
C ARG A 30 12.34 18.37 6.91
N ALA A 31 12.18 19.33 7.84
CA ALA A 31 13.23 20.30 8.17
C ALA A 31 14.52 19.65 8.72
N ASN A 32 14.40 18.52 9.43
CA ASN A 32 15.57 17.78 9.91
C ASN A 32 16.28 17.06 8.74
N VAL A 33 15.52 16.47 7.82
CA VAL A 33 16.07 15.81 6.63
C VAL A 33 16.72 16.83 5.69
N GLU A 34 16.09 17.98 5.45
CA GLU A 34 16.65 19.08 4.66
C GLU A 34 18.01 19.55 5.22
N ARG A 35 18.09 19.74 6.54
CA ARG A 35 19.36 20.08 7.21
C ARG A 35 20.40 18.97 7.06
N LEU A 36 19.99 17.72 7.18
CA LEU A 36 20.87 16.56 7.01
C LEU A 36 21.48 16.54 5.60
N VAL A 37 20.66 16.70 4.55
CA VAL A 37 21.13 16.59 3.17
C VAL A 37 21.97 17.79 2.70
N GLN A 38 21.87 18.94 3.38
CA GLN A 38 22.71 20.12 3.15
C GLN A 38 24.03 20.07 3.94
N SER A 39 24.21 19.07 4.82
CA SER A 39 25.42 18.93 5.63
C SER A 39 26.65 18.66 4.74
N THR A 40 27.81 19.16 5.18
CA THR A 40 29.11 18.86 4.57
C THR A 40 29.83 17.70 5.24
N VAL A 41 29.21 17.10 6.26
CA VAL A 41 29.76 15.99 7.05
C VAL A 41 28.76 14.84 7.10
N SER A 42 29.27 13.62 6.98
CA SER A 42 28.46 12.41 7.14
C SER A 42 27.77 12.38 8.50
N SER A 43 26.47 12.11 8.46
CA SER A 43 25.59 12.18 9.62
C SER A 43 24.36 11.31 9.40
N SER A 44 23.65 10.99 10.47
CA SER A 44 22.48 10.11 10.44
C SER A 44 21.32 10.71 11.22
N LEU A 45 20.11 10.45 10.75
CA LEU A 45 18.84 10.78 11.40
C LEU A 45 18.01 9.50 11.48
N THR A 46 17.47 9.21 12.65
CA THR A 46 16.53 8.10 12.85
C THR A 46 15.11 8.65 12.96
N ILE A 47 14.19 8.08 12.19
CA ILE A 47 12.78 8.46 12.12
C ILE A 47 11.97 7.17 12.30
N GLN A 48 11.51 6.91 13.53
CA GLN A 48 11.01 5.58 13.93
C GLN A 48 12.08 4.53 13.59
N ASP A 49 11.74 3.50 12.80
CA ASP A 49 12.66 2.45 12.38
C ASP A 49 13.44 2.81 11.08
N LEU A 50 13.10 3.92 10.42
CA LEU A 50 13.78 4.38 9.21
C LEU A 50 15.04 5.18 9.58
N ILE A 51 16.19 4.72 9.10
CA ILE A 51 17.47 5.41 9.26
C ILE A 51 17.78 6.14 7.96
N VAL A 52 18.00 7.45 8.03
CA VAL A 52 18.41 8.31 6.92
C VAL A 52 19.83 8.79 7.17
N GLU A 53 20.77 8.49 6.29
CA GLU A 53 22.19 8.78 6.45
C GLU A 53 22.72 9.57 5.26
N LEU A 54 23.49 10.63 5.52
CA LEU A 54 24.30 11.27 4.49
C LEU A 54 25.65 10.56 4.41
N VAL A 55 25.91 9.87 3.32
CA VAL A 55 27.11 9.06 3.10
C VAL A 55 27.90 9.59 1.91
N LYS A 56 29.23 9.55 2.02
CA LYS A 56 30.11 9.91 0.91
C LYS A 56 30.47 8.65 0.12
N ILE A 57 30.16 8.63 -1.17
CA ILE A 57 30.51 7.54 -2.09
C ILE A 57 31.38 8.15 -3.18
N GLY A 58 32.66 7.80 -3.19
CA GLY A 58 33.66 8.52 -3.98
C GLY A 58 33.76 9.99 -3.54
N ASN A 59 33.61 10.91 -4.49
CA ASN A 59 33.66 12.35 -4.24
C ASN A 59 32.28 13.01 -4.08
N GLU A 60 31.21 12.23 -4.06
CA GLU A 60 29.84 12.75 -4.00
C GLU A 60 29.08 12.29 -2.75
N TYR A 61 28.25 13.19 -2.22
CA TYR A 61 27.30 12.85 -1.17
C TYR A 61 26.05 12.18 -1.74
N ASN A 62 25.63 11.12 -1.07
CA ASN A 62 24.41 10.38 -1.35
C ASN A 62 23.65 10.19 -0.04
N VAL A 63 22.35 10.00 -0.14
CA VAL A 63 21.49 9.67 0.99
C VAL A 63 21.24 8.18 0.97
N LYS A 64 21.59 7.51 2.06
CA LYS A 64 21.25 6.12 2.30
C LYS A 64 20.03 6.09 3.21
N ILE A 65 18.98 5.39 2.80
CA ILE A 65 17.86 5.05 3.67
C ILE A 65 17.91 3.57 4.00
N SER A 66 17.67 3.21 5.25
CA SER A 66 17.67 1.82 5.71
C SER A 66 16.45 1.54 6.57
N LEU A 67 15.80 0.39 6.33
CA LEU A 67 14.70 -0.12 7.14
C LEU A 67 14.71 -1.65 7.10
N ASN A 68 14.61 -2.30 8.25
CA ASN A 68 14.57 -3.76 8.39
C ASN A 68 15.68 -4.50 7.60
N GLY A 69 16.92 -4.00 7.70
CA GLY A 69 18.08 -4.60 7.05
C GLY A 69 18.18 -4.36 5.53
N THR A 70 17.17 -3.74 4.90
CA THR A 70 17.24 -3.32 3.50
C THR A 70 17.67 -1.86 3.42
N CYS A 71 18.52 -1.51 2.46
CA CYS A 71 18.92 -0.13 2.23
C CYS A 71 18.81 0.28 0.77
N LEU A 72 18.54 1.56 0.55
CA LEU A 72 18.50 2.21 -0.76
C LEU A 72 19.41 3.43 -0.74
N TYR A 73 20.04 3.72 -1.87
CA TYR A 73 20.89 4.89 -2.05
C TYR A 73 20.26 5.80 -3.10
N MET A 74 20.21 7.10 -2.79
CA MET A 74 19.66 8.10 -3.70
C MET A 74 20.43 9.41 -3.61
N LYS A 75 20.24 10.28 -4.60
CA LYS A 75 20.82 11.62 -4.56
C LYS A 75 20.05 12.50 -3.55
N PRO A 76 20.72 13.46 -2.90
CA PRO A 76 20.07 14.45 -2.05
C PRO A 76 18.82 15.09 -2.70
N LYS A 77 18.92 15.47 -3.97
CA LYS A 77 17.79 16.02 -4.74
C LYS A 77 16.59 15.06 -4.84
N THR A 78 16.84 13.75 -4.95
CA THR A 78 15.78 12.73 -5.02
C THR A 78 15.11 12.56 -3.66
N MET A 79 15.90 12.58 -2.58
CA MET A 79 15.38 12.58 -1.21
C MET A 79 14.46 13.78 -0.97
N LEU A 80 14.89 14.98 -1.37
CA LEU A 80 14.07 16.20 -1.23
C LEU A 80 12.82 16.16 -2.11
N PHE A 81 12.92 15.65 -3.34
CA PHE A 81 11.77 15.50 -4.22
C PHE A 81 10.66 14.61 -3.65
N MET A 82 10.98 13.67 -2.76
CA MET A 82 9.94 12.87 -2.09
C MET A 82 8.96 13.71 -1.27
N PHE A 83 9.39 14.86 -0.73
CA PHE A 83 8.49 15.76 0.00
C PHE A 83 7.47 16.44 -0.90
N GLU A 84 7.82 16.69 -2.17
CA GLU A 84 6.89 17.23 -3.17
C GLU A 84 5.76 16.23 -3.51
N LEU A 85 5.96 14.94 -3.19
CA LEU A 85 4.98 13.88 -3.41
C LEU A 85 4.03 13.68 -2.22
N GLU A 86 4.17 14.43 -1.13
CA GLU A 86 3.38 14.26 0.10
C GLU A 86 1.88 14.12 -0.17
N HIS A 87 1.28 15.13 -0.82
CA HIS A 87 -0.15 15.15 -1.07
C HIS A 87 -0.61 14.04 -2.03
N CYS A 88 0.22 13.72 -3.04
CA CYS A 88 -0.08 12.65 -3.99
C CYS A 88 -0.09 11.28 -3.30
N VAL A 89 0.95 11.00 -2.49
CA VAL A 89 1.07 9.73 -1.76
C VAL A 89 -0.07 9.59 -0.74
N GLU A 90 -0.37 10.63 0.04
CA GLU A 90 -1.48 10.57 1.00
C GLU A 90 -2.81 10.36 0.30
N HIS A 91 -3.09 11.09 -0.79
CA HIS A 91 -4.34 10.96 -1.54
C HIS A 91 -4.54 9.54 -2.09
N VAL A 92 -3.55 9.03 -2.82
CA VAL A 92 -3.61 7.68 -3.41
C VAL A 92 -3.68 6.61 -2.32
N TYR A 93 -2.94 6.77 -1.22
CA TYR A 93 -2.98 5.83 -0.12
C TYR A 93 -4.39 5.72 0.48
N PHE A 94 -5.04 6.84 0.78
CA PHE A 94 -6.38 6.85 1.36
C PHE A 94 -7.44 6.35 0.38
N GLU A 95 -7.35 6.73 -0.89
CA GLU A 95 -8.24 6.22 -1.94
C GLU A 95 -8.15 4.68 -2.05
N LEU A 96 -6.93 4.13 -2.11
CA LEU A 96 -6.72 2.68 -2.13
C LEU A 96 -7.21 1.99 -0.85
N CYS A 97 -7.07 2.64 0.32
CA CYS A 97 -7.62 2.11 1.56
C CYS A 97 -9.15 2.03 1.52
N GLN A 98 -9.80 3.05 0.97
CA GLN A 98 -11.26 3.07 0.78
C GLN A 98 -11.72 1.99 -0.19
N TYR A 99 -11.04 1.82 -1.33
CA TYR A 99 -11.32 0.72 -2.26
C TYR A 99 -11.15 -0.64 -1.59
N THR A 100 -10.06 -0.84 -0.85
CA THR A 100 -9.78 -2.08 -0.13
C THR A 100 -10.88 -2.40 0.88
N HIS A 101 -11.36 -1.38 1.59
CA HIS A 101 -12.49 -1.50 2.51
C HIS A 101 -13.80 -1.84 1.77
N GLY A 102 -14.12 -1.12 0.70
CA GLY A 102 -15.33 -1.37 -0.11
C GLY A 102 -15.36 -2.77 -0.72
N ILE A 103 -14.23 -3.25 -1.26
CA ILE A 103 -14.06 -4.62 -1.73
C ILE A 103 -14.33 -5.62 -0.60
N SER A 104 -13.74 -5.40 0.58
CA SER A 104 -13.92 -6.30 1.73
C SER A 104 -15.37 -6.38 2.20
N GLU A 105 -16.06 -5.24 2.25
CA GLU A 105 -17.47 -5.16 2.63
C GLU A 105 -18.37 -5.88 1.61
N LYS A 106 -18.17 -5.63 0.31
CA LYS A 106 -18.97 -6.26 -0.76
C LYS A 106 -18.69 -7.76 -0.87
N PHE A 107 -17.45 -8.18 -0.70
CA PHE A 107 -17.08 -9.60 -0.65
C PHE A 107 -17.81 -10.32 0.50
N LYS A 108 -17.78 -9.76 1.72
CA LYS A 108 -18.52 -10.30 2.87
C LYS A 108 -20.03 -10.27 2.66
N TYR A 109 -20.55 -9.22 2.03
CA TYR A 109 -21.97 -9.09 1.71
C TYR A 109 -22.42 -10.27 0.82
N PHE A 110 -21.71 -10.56 -0.27
CA PHE A 110 -22.05 -11.69 -1.14
C PHE A 110 -21.98 -13.04 -0.42
N ILE A 111 -20.94 -13.26 0.40
CA ILE A 111 -20.82 -14.48 1.23
C ILE A 111 -22.02 -14.62 2.16
N THR A 112 -22.35 -13.56 2.89
CA THR A 112 -23.46 -13.54 3.85
C THR A 112 -24.78 -13.77 3.15
N PHE A 113 -24.98 -13.14 1.99
CA PHE A 113 -26.17 -13.31 1.17
C PHE A 113 -26.35 -14.76 0.72
N LEU A 114 -25.31 -15.40 0.19
CA LEU A 114 -25.37 -16.81 -0.25
C LEU A 114 -25.71 -17.75 0.92
N ARG A 115 -25.06 -17.56 2.07
CA ARG A 115 -25.29 -18.35 3.28
C ARG A 115 -26.72 -18.20 3.81
N GLN A 116 -27.23 -16.96 3.87
CA GLN A 116 -28.59 -16.69 4.35
C GLN A 116 -29.68 -17.25 3.43
N ASN A 117 -29.41 -17.34 2.13
CA ASN A 117 -30.33 -17.92 1.15
C ASN A 117 -30.13 -19.44 0.96
N CYS A 118 -29.33 -20.10 1.82
CA CYS A 118 -29.05 -21.54 1.77
C CYS A 118 -28.58 -22.04 0.40
N ILE A 119 -27.86 -21.21 -0.36
CA ILE A 119 -27.32 -21.59 -1.65
C ILE A 119 -26.17 -22.58 -1.41
N ASN A 120 -26.23 -23.77 -2.01
CA ASN A 120 -25.34 -24.89 -1.69
C ASN A 120 -24.54 -25.42 -2.89
N ASN A 121 -24.67 -24.80 -4.07
CA ASN A 121 -23.93 -25.18 -5.26
C ASN A 121 -23.46 -23.96 -6.06
N GLN A 122 -22.41 -24.14 -6.85
CA GLN A 122 -21.72 -23.07 -7.56
C GLN A 122 -22.57 -22.44 -8.67
N CYS A 123 -23.33 -23.25 -9.42
CA CYS A 123 -24.16 -22.74 -10.52
C CYS A 123 -25.26 -21.79 -10.02
N ASP A 124 -25.97 -22.17 -8.95
CA ASP A 124 -27.01 -21.33 -8.35
C ASP A 124 -26.42 -20.07 -7.73
N ALA A 125 -25.24 -20.19 -7.09
CA ALA A 125 -24.53 -19.04 -6.54
C ALA A 125 -24.12 -18.04 -7.64
N ALA A 126 -23.55 -18.51 -8.74
CA ALA A 126 -23.23 -17.64 -9.88
C ALA A 126 -24.48 -16.95 -10.43
N ASN A 127 -25.55 -17.71 -10.67
CA ASN A 127 -26.79 -17.20 -11.23
C ASN A 127 -27.46 -16.14 -10.33
N ILE A 128 -27.49 -16.36 -9.01
CA ILE A 128 -28.10 -15.41 -8.09
C ILE A 128 -27.24 -14.16 -7.92
N LEU A 129 -25.91 -14.32 -7.82
CA LEU A 129 -25.00 -13.18 -7.71
C LEU A 129 -25.07 -12.28 -8.95
N HIS A 130 -25.13 -12.85 -10.15
CA HIS A 130 -25.35 -12.09 -11.40
C HIS A 130 -26.68 -11.32 -11.45
N LYS A 131 -27.67 -11.72 -10.67
CA LYS A 131 -28.96 -11.01 -10.60
C LYS A 131 -28.94 -9.85 -9.60
N ILE A 132 -28.25 -10.02 -8.47
CA ILE A 132 -28.36 -9.08 -7.34
C ILE A 132 -27.27 -7.99 -7.33
N TYR A 133 -26.14 -8.21 -7.99
CA TYR A 133 -25.04 -7.23 -7.95
C TYR A 133 -25.45 -5.91 -8.64
N ASP A 134 -24.94 -4.80 -8.11
CA ASP A 134 -25.11 -3.49 -8.71
C ASP A 134 -24.19 -3.33 -9.93
N LYS A 135 -24.80 -3.24 -11.12
CA LYS A 135 -24.09 -3.07 -12.40
C LYS A 135 -23.41 -1.72 -12.54
N ASN A 136 -23.78 -0.73 -11.71
CA ASN A 136 -23.13 0.57 -11.69
C ASN A 136 -21.96 0.62 -10.70
N SER A 137 -21.83 -0.39 -9.83
CA SER A 137 -20.73 -0.50 -8.87
C SER A 137 -19.54 -1.22 -9.50
N ILE A 138 -18.49 -0.47 -9.82
CA ILE A 138 -17.24 -1.03 -10.36
C ILE A 138 -16.72 -2.16 -9.45
N ILE A 139 -16.74 -1.96 -8.13
CA ILE A 139 -16.28 -2.97 -7.16
C ILE A 139 -17.08 -4.26 -7.29
N GLU A 140 -18.41 -4.18 -7.38
CA GLU A 140 -19.24 -5.39 -7.48
C GLU A 140 -19.06 -6.07 -8.84
N CYS A 141 -19.01 -5.31 -9.93
CA CYS A 141 -18.71 -5.83 -11.26
C CYS A 141 -17.38 -6.62 -11.27
N GLU A 142 -16.31 -6.04 -10.73
CA GLU A 142 -14.99 -6.65 -10.65
C GLU A 142 -14.99 -7.91 -9.75
N LEU A 143 -15.69 -7.86 -8.62
CA LEU A 143 -15.84 -9.01 -7.73
C LEU A 143 -16.56 -10.18 -8.42
N ILE A 144 -17.64 -9.91 -9.15
CA ILE A 144 -18.36 -10.94 -9.88
C ILE A 144 -17.55 -11.46 -11.08
N ALA A 145 -16.76 -10.61 -11.73
CA ALA A 145 -15.95 -11.02 -12.88
C ALA A 145 -14.73 -11.87 -12.48
N TYR A 146 -14.03 -11.49 -11.41
CA TYR A 146 -12.71 -12.08 -11.09
C TYR A 146 -12.66 -12.87 -9.79
N ALA A 147 -13.59 -12.64 -8.85
CA ALA A 147 -13.56 -13.25 -7.53
C ALA A 147 -14.76 -14.16 -7.26
N LEU A 148 -15.58 -14.48 -8.27
CA LEU A 148 -16.78 -15.31 -8.12
C LEU A 148 -16.48 -16.64 -7.43
N ASP A 149 -15.47 -17.37 -7.92
CA ASP A 149 -15.09 -18.66 -7.36
C ASP A 149 -14.61 -18.54 -5.90
N ASN A 150 -13.89 -17.46 -5.56
CA ASN A 150 -13.47 -17.20 -4.18
C ASN A 150 -14.66 -16.89 -3.27
N ILE A 151 -15.63 -16.10 -3.75
CA ILE A 151 -16.86 -15.78 -3.01
C ILE A 151 -17.66 -17.05 -2.74
N VAL A 152 -17.87 -17.87 -3.77
CA VAL A 152 -18.62 -19.13 -3.65
C VAL A 152 -17.87 -20.10 -2.73
N HIS A 153 -16.56 -20.23 -2.88
CA HIS A 153 -15.77 -21.10 -2.03
C HIS A 153 -15.87 -20.70 -0.56
N ALA A 154 -15.67 -19.42 -0.25
CA ALA A 154 -15.79 -18.88 1.09
C ALA A 154 -17.22 -19.03 1.65
N ALA A 155 -18.24 -18.86 0.81
CA ALA A 155 -19.63 -19.03 1.24
C ALA A 155 -19.96 -20.47 1.62
N LEU A 156 -19.48 -21.46 0.86
CA LEU A 156 -19.86 -22.86 0.98
C LEU A 156 -18.97 -23.68 1.93
N TYR A 157 -17.68 -23.36 2.02
CA TYR A 157 -16.69 -24.26 2.63
C TYR A 157 -15.93 -23.64 3.81
N GLU A 158 -15.83 -22.31 3.88
CA GLU A 158 -15.25 -21.65 5.04
C GLU A 158 -16.33 -21.52 6.13
N LYS A 159 -16.01 -21.81 7.39
CA LYS A 159 -16.93 -21.66 8.53
C LYS A 159 -16.84 -20.24 9.09
#